data_AF-A0A3A8IFE2-F1
#
_entry.id   AF-A0A3A8IFE2-F1
#
_cell.length_a   1.000
_cell.length_b   1.000
_cell.length_c   1.000
_cell.angle_alpha   90.00
_cell.angle_beta   90.00
_cell.angle_gamma   90.00
#
_symmetry.space_group_name_H-M   'P 1'
#
loop_
_entity.id
_entity.type
_entity.pdbx_description
1 polymer ?
#
loop_
_entity_poly.entity_id
_entity_poly.type
_entity_poly.pdbx_seq_one_letter_code
_entity_poly.pdbx_strand_id
1 'polypeptide(L)'
;MKRYFGFIVLIALVIVAAVTSYRTSAARTKEAERDADFRRIQSVYLERVGWMRTNPDEASYRDELKPFFKTYFEDIDAHLTRFEGNTKFDNYLQELEKRESSAGEKKDARAGDRKAFYEYARKQFDSLREGKYRPVWTASDKGMRLDIISSDVVMVMGKPQIRLQLALWGAQRVEKDEGKVKKMVTSASFDTMWKLTDAKGKLLGEMRGADPSMKIDYPERLIAEFPPQMVLGHYDLDLLPSDVSKLEMTINVGSHAASGGQANSTYLWKMDVPSEWKLGANETWEGATQEERPEEEIDPAKASAKKGG
;
A
#
# COMPACT_ATOMS: atom_id res chain seq x y z
N MET A 1 -12.87 -11.83 69.59
CA MET A 1 -12.33 -11.26 68.32
C MET A 1 -11.79 -12.31 67.33
N LYS A 2 -11.04 -13.34 67.73
CA LYS A 2 -10.49 -14.35 66.81
C LYS A 2 -11.52 -15.15 65.98
N ARG A 3 -12.74 -15.39 66.50
CA ARG A 3 -13.81 -16.13 65.79
C ARG A 3 -14.48 -15.34 64.65
N TYR A 4 -14.52 -14.01 64.73
CA TYR A 4 -15.14 -13.17 63.69
C TYR A 4 -14.12 -12.73 62.62
N PHE A 5 -12.83 -12.77 62.94
CA PHE A 5 -11.77 -12.40 62.02
C PHE A 5 -11.74 -13.30 60.77
N GLY A 6 -11.89 -14.62 60.93
CA GLY A 6 -11.95 -15.55 59.79
C GLY A 6 -13.16 -15.31 58.88
N PHE A 7 -14.31 -14.94 59.44
CA PHE A 7 -15.51 -14.63 58.67
C PHE A 7 -15.39 -13.28 57.92
N ILE A 8 -14.78 -12.27 58.56
CA ILE A 8 -14.49 -10.98 57.93
C ILE A 8 -13.51 -11.13 56.76
N VAL A 9 -12.45 -11.94 56.93
CA VAL A 9 -11.48 -12.24 55.86
C VAL A 9 -12.16 -12.96 54.68
N LEU A 10 -13.05 -13.92 54.96
CA LEU A 10 -13.79 -14.64 53.92
C LEU A 10 -14.74 -13.71 53.14
N ILE A 11 -15.47 -12.82 53.82
CA ILE A 11 -16.30 -11.80 53.16
C ILE A 11 -15.45 -10.86 52.31
N ALA A 12 -14.32 -10.40 52.84
CA ALA A 12 -13.41 -9.54 52.09
C ALA A 12 -12.89 -10.22 50.81
N LEU A 13 -12.53 -11.51 50.88
CA LEU A 13 -12.11 -12.28 49.71
C LEU A 13 -13.23 -12.46 48.68
N VAL A 14 -14.47 -12.71 49.10
CA VAL A 14 -15.63 -12.83 48.20
C VAL A 14 -15.93 -11.50 47.52
N ILE A 15 -15.87 -10.37 48.25
CA ILE A 15 -16.06 -9.03 47.67
C ILE A 15 -14.96 -8.73 46.66
N VAL A 16 -13.70 -9.01 47.00
CA VAL A 16 -12.57 -8.83 46.07
C VAL A 16 -12.76 -9.69 44.81
N ALA A 17 -13.13 -10.97 44.95
CA ALA A 17 -13.38 -11.87 43.83
C ALA A 17 -14.56 -11.42 42.95
N ALA A 18 -15.65 -10.92 43.56
CA ALA A 18 -16.79 -10.39 42.84
C ALA A 18 -16.43 -9.09 42.07
N VAL A 19 -15.66 -8.19 42.70
CA VAL A 19 -15.21 -6.95 42.05
C VAL A 19 -14.23 -7.23 40.92
N THR A 20 -13.29 -8.16 41.08
CA THR A 20 -12.35 -8.53 40.01
C THR A 20 -13.06 -9.25 38.86
N SER A 21 -14.00 -10.16 39.17
CA SER A 21 -14.84 -10.83 38.16
C SER A 21 -15.71 -9.83 37.38
N TYR A 22 -16.36 -8.90 38.08
CA TYR A 22 -17.14 -7.84 37.44
C TYR A 22 -16.27 -6.94 36.55
N ARG A 23 -15.10 -6.49 37.05
CA ARG A 23 -14.17 -5.65 36.28
C ARG A 23 -13.63 -6.37 35.04
N THR A 24 -13.27 -7.65 35.16
CA THR A 24 -12.78 -8.44 34.02
C THR A 24 -13.88 -8.71 33.00
N SER A 25 -15.11 -8.99 33.45
CA SER A 25 -16.28 -9.15 32.56
C SER A 25 -16.64 -7.84 31.85
N ALA A 26 -16.65 -6.72 32.58
CA ALA A 26 -16.91 -5.39 32.01
C ALA A 26 -15.83 -5.00 31.00
N ALA A 27 -14.55 -5.27 31.30
CA ALA A 27 -13.45 -5.04 30.37
C ALA A 27 -13.59 -5.87 29.09
N ARG A 28 -13.90 -7.17 29.20
CA ARG A 28 -14.16 -8.04 28.04
C ARG A 28 -15.33 -7.57 27.21
N THR A 29 -16.39 -7.06 27.85
CA THR A 29 -17.57 -6.53 27.16
C THR A 29 -17.21 -5.26 26.39
N LYS A 30 -16.51 -4.31 27.02
CA LYS A 30 -16.03 -3.07 26.37
C LYS A 30 -15.09 -3.39 25.19
N GLU A 31 -14.23 -4.39 25.33
CA GLU A 31 -13.34 -4.85 24.26
C GLU A 31 -14.12 -5.48 23.09
N ALA A 32 -15.09 -6.35 23.38
CA ALA A 32 -15.95 -6.94 22.34
C ALA A 32 -16.78 -5.88 21.61
N GLU A 33 -17.30 -4.87 22.32
CA GLU A 33 -18.01 -3.73 21.71
C GLU A 33 -17.10 -2.89 20.83
N ARG A 34 -15.85 -2.62 21.27
CA ARG A 34 -14.85 -1.92 20.47
C ARG A 34 -14.58 -2.67 19.17
N ASP A 35 -14.28 -3.95 19.25
CA ASP A 35 -13.93 -4.75 18.08
C ASP A 35 -15.12 -4.88 17.11
N ALA A 36 -16.34 -5.00 17.63
CA ALA A 36 -17.56 -5.04 16.81
C ALA A 36 -17.81 -3.71 16.08
N ASP A 37 -17.65 -2.57 16.76
CA ASP A 37 -17.82 -1.26 16.14
C ASP A 37 -16.74 -0.98 15.08
N PHE A 38 -15.48 -1.35 15.36
CA PHE A 38 -14.40 -1.21 14.38
C PHE A 38 -14.68 -2.06 13.12
N ARG A 39 -15.13 -3.30 13.29
CA ARG A 39 -15.55 -4.16 12.15
C ARG A 39 -16.72 -3.59 11.37
N ARG A 40 -17.68 -2.94 12.04
CA ARG A 40 -18.79 -2.24 11.37
C ARG A 40 -18.26 -1.14 10.46
N ILE A 41 -17.33 -0.32 10.93
CA ILE A 41 -16.71 0.75 10.13
C ILE A 41 -16.01 0.17 8.90
N GLN A 42 -15.23 -0.89 9.09
CA GLN A 42 -14.57 -1.59 7.98
C GLN A 42 -15.59 -2.18 6.98
N SER A 43 -16.71 -2.74 7.44
CA SER A 43 -17.77 -3.25 6.56
C SER A 43 -18.39 -2.15 5.71
N VAL A 44 -18.76 -1.02 6.32
CA VAL A 44 -19.34 0.13 5.60
C VAL A 44 -18.36 0.68 4.57
N TYR A 45 -17.07 0.76 4.92
CA TYR A 45 -16.01 1.10 3.98
C TYR A 45 -15.97 0.12 2.79
N LEU A 46 -15.93 -1.19 3.07
CA LEU A 46 -15.80 -2.24 2.05
C LEU A 46 -17.00 -2.28 1.09
N GLU A 47 -18.20 -1.97 1.57
CA GLU A 47 -19.40 -1.86 0.73
C GLU A 47 -19.28 -0.71 -0.28
N ARG A 48 -18.67 0.41 0.11
CA ARG A 48 -18.53 1.61 -0.73
C ARG A 48 -17.30 1.57 -1.63
N VAL A 49 -16.18 1.07 -1.13
CA VAL A 49 -14.91 1.01 -1.88
C VAL A 49 -15.05 0.15 -3.13
N GLY A 50 -15.93 -0.86 -3.09
CA GLY A 50 -16.27 -1.71 -4.23
C GLY A 50 -16.69 -0.91 -5.46
N TRP A 51 -17.59 0.06 -5.27
CA TRP A 51 -18.09 0.93 -6.33
C TRP A 51 -17.04 1.96 -6.77
N MET A 52 -16.38 2.60 -5.79
CA MET A 52 -15.33 3.59 -6.01
C MET A 52 -14.21 3.05 -6.92
N ARG A 53 -13.68 1.86 -6.60
CA ARG A 53 -12.55 1.32 -7.36
C ARG A 53 -12.95 0.96 -8.79
N THR A 54 -14.19 0.51 -9.02
CA THR A 54 -14.66 0.11 -10.35
C THR A 54 -15.09 1.26 -11.26
N ASN A 55 -15.13 2.51 -10.78
CA ASN A 55 -15.66 3.64 -11.54
C ASN A 55 -14.74 4.01 -12.73
N PRO A 56 -15.10 3.72 -13.99
CA PRO A 56 -14.19 3.96 -15.12
C PRO A 56 -13.94 5.46 -15.39
N ASP A 57 -14.79 6.36 -14.89
CA ASP A 57 -14.60 7.80 -15.01
C ASP A 57 -13.59 8.29 -13.96
N GLU A 58 -12.36 8.58 -14.42
CA GLU A 58 -11.28 9.08 -13.57
C GLU A 58 -11.60 10.41 -12.89
N ALA A 59 -12.35 11.31 -13.54
CA ALA A 59 -12.64 12.62 -12.99
C ALA A 59 -13.62 12.50 -11.82
N SER A 60 -14.73 11.79 -12.05
CA SER A 60 -15.70 11.45 -10.99
C SER A 60 -15.03 10.71 -9.84
N TYR A 61 -14.17 9.71 -10.12
CA TYR A 61 -13.40 9.00 -9.09
C TYR A 61 -12.57 9.97 -8.24
N ARG A 62 -11.81 10.88 -8.87
CA ARG A 62 -10.98 11.85 -8.15
C ARG A 62 -11.78 12.80 -7.27
N ASP A 63 -12.94 13.25 -7.75
CA ASP A 63 -13.84 14.13 -7.00
C ASP A 63 -14.45 13.43 -5.77
N GLU A 64 -14.72 12.13 -5.88
CA GLU A 64 -15.31 11.32 -4.81
C GLU A 64 -14.31 10.87 -3.73
N LEU A 65 -13.01 10.83 -4.02
CA LEU A 65 -11.98 10.35 -3.07
C LEU A 65 -11.98 11.10 -1.74
N LYS A 66 -12.00 12.44 -1.80
CA LYS A 66 -11.94 13.28 -0.59
C LYS A 66 -13.15 13.08 0.32
N PRO A 67 -14.41 13.20 -0.15
CA PRO A 67 -15.58 12.96 0.71
C PRO A 67 -15.67 11.50 1.17
N PHE A 68 -15.25 10.54 0.34
CA PHE A 68 -15.19 9.12 0.72
C PHE A 68 -14.28 8.89 1.93
N PHE A 69 -13.02 9.33 1.87
CA PHE A 69 -12.08 9.15 2.98
C PHE A 69 -12.42 10.01 4.18
N LYS A 70 -12.92 11.23 3.99
CA LYS A 70 -13.39 12.07 5.09
C LYS A 70 -14.43 11.32 5.94
N THR A 71 -15.43 10.72 5.31
CA THR A 71 -16.49 9.96 6.01
C THR A 71 -15.89 8.80 6.80
N TYR A 72 -14.96 8.04 6.19
CA TYR A 72 -14.29 6.93 6.88
C TYR A 72 -13.52 7.40 8.11
N PHE A 73 -12.75 8.48 8.01
CA PHE A 73 -11.94 8.96 9.14
C PHE A 73 -12.76 9.65 10.22
N GLU A 74 -13.92 10.24 9.89
CA GLU A 74 -14.89 10.72 10.89
C GLU A 74 -15.42 9.56 11.75
N ASP A 75 -15.76 8.43 11.11
CA ASP A 75 -16.17 7.21 11.82
C ASP A 75 -15.05 6.64 12.71
N ILE A 76 -13.81 6.62 12.22
CA ILE A 76 -12.63 6.21 13.00
C ILE A 76 -12.38 7.14 14.19
N ASP A 77 -12.48 8.45 14.01
CA ASP A 77 -12.27 9.41 15.11
C ASP A 77 -13.36 9.28 16.18
N ALA A 78 -14.62 9.05 15.77
CA ALA A 78 -15.71 8.76 16.69
C ALA A 78 -15.47 7.46 17.45
N HIS A 79 -14.99 6.41 16.76
CA HIS A 79 -14.61 5.14 17.38
C HIS A 79 -13.52 5.31 18.44
N LEU A 80 -12.41 5.96 18.08
CA LEU A 80 -11.29 6.19 19.00
C LEU A 80 -11.70 7.03 20.20
N THR A 81 -12.54 8.05 19.98
CA THR A 81 -13.08 8.89 21.07
C THR A 81 -13.94 8.06 22.02
N ARG A 82 -14.83 7.22 21.49
CA ARG A 82 -15.74 6.38 22.29
C ARG A 82 -15.01 5.33 23.12
N PHE A 83 -13.95 4.74 22.58
CA PHE A 83 -13.24 3.63 23.21
C PHE A 83 -11.88 4.01 23.79
N GLU A 84 -11.58 5.31 23.90
CA GLU A 84 -10.32 5.85 24.44
C GLU A 84 -9.09 5.29 23.70
N GLY A 85 -9.22 5.16 22.38
CA GLY A 85 -8.18 4.65 21.49
C GLY A 85 -7.06 5.65 21.23
N ASN A 86 -5.99 5.18 20.60
CA ASN A 86 -4.83 6.00 20.30
C ASN A 86 -5.05 6.88 19.06
N THR A 87 -5.33 8.16 19.27
CA THR A 87 -5.54 9.16 18.20
C THR A 87 -4.25 9.58 17.49
N LYS A 88 -3.08 9.17 17.97
CA LYS A 88 -1.81 9.36 17.27
C LYS A 88 -1.53 8.26 16.27
N PHE A 89 -2.24 7.13 16.31
CA PHE A 89 -2.03 5.97 15.44
C PHE A 89 -0.58 5.46 15.40
N ASP A 90 0.16 5.58 16.50
CA ASP A 90 1.57 5.19 16.64
C ASP A 90 1.77 3.90 17.45
N ASN A 91 0.69 3.11 17.65
CA ASN A 91 0.72 1.85 18.41
C ASN A 91 1.82 0.90 17.96
N TYR A 92 2.03 0.76 16.64
CA TYR A 92 3.07 -0.10 16.08
C TYR A 92 4.47 0.40 16.41
N LEU A 93 4.73 1.71 16.35
CA LEU A 93 6.02 2.28 16.77
C LEU A 93 6.27 2.06 18.25
N GLN A 94 5.27 2.31 19.11
CA GLN A 94 5.40 2.06 20.54
C GLN A 94 5.70 0.57 20.82
N GLU A 95 5.12 -0.34 20.05
CA GLU A 95 5.41 -1.77 20.17
C GLU A 95 6.84 -2.10 19.71
N LEU A 96 7.31 -1.52 18.60
CA LEU A 96 8.70 -1.67 18.16
C LEU A 96 9.68 -1.16 19.21
N GLU A 97 9.46 0.02 19.77
CA GLU A 97 10.30 0.62 20.82
C GLU A 97 10.32 -0.22 22.11
N LYS A 98 9.17 -0.78 22.51
CA LYS A 98 9.07 -1.72 23.64
C LYS A 98 9.85 -3.01 23.36
N ARG A 99 9.79 -3.54 22.14
CA ARG A 99 10.56 -4.74 21.75
C ARG A 99 12.06 -4.45 21.75
N GLU A 100 12.49 -3.31 21.22
CA GLU A 100 13.91 -2.92 21.25
C GLU A 100 14.43 -2.74 22.69
N SER A 101 13.68 -2.04 23.54
CA SER A 101 14.07 -1.82 24.95
C SER A 101 14.07 -3.10 25.80
N SER A 102 13.20 -4.07 25.48
CA SER A 102 13.13 -5.36 26.18
C SER A 102 14.10 -6.43 25.64
N ALA A 103 14.69 -6.24 24.45
CA ALA A 103 15.54 -7.22 23.79
C ALA A 103 17.01 -7.27 24.28
N GLY A 104 17.42 -6.35 25.16
CA GLY A 104 18.80 -6.31 25.68
C GLY A 104 19.85 -6.21 24.57
N GLU A 105 20.93 -7.00 24.65
CA GLU A 105 22.02 -7.01 23.65
C GLU A 105 21.65 -7.61 22.28
N LYS A 106 20.49 -8.26 22.13
CA LYS A 106 20.02 -8.79 20.84
C LYS A 106 19.21 -7.72 20.10
N LYS A 107 19.92 -6.73 19.57
CA LYS A 107 19.33 -5.71 18.70
C LYS A 107 18.61 -6.40 17.52
N ASP A 108 17.31 -6.11 17.34
CA ASP A 108 16.58 -6.59 16.16
C ASP A 108 17.20 -5.96 14.91
N ALA A 109 17.93 -6.76 14.14
CA ALA A 109 18.61 -6.33 12.92
C ALA A 109 17.64 -5.74 11.87
N ARG A 110 16.33 -6.00 11.99
CA ARG A 110 15.28 -5.52 11.08
C ARG A 110 14.47 -4.35 11.64
N ALA A 111 14.81 -3.82 12.82
CA ALA A 111 14.02 -2.74 13.41
C ALA A 111 14.01 -1.46 12.55
N GLY A 112 15.17 -1.13 11.94
CA GLY A 112 15.28 -0.02 10.99
C GLY A 112 14.35 -0.19 9.79
N ASP A 113 14.33 -1.38 9.18
CA ASP A 113 13.43 -1.70 8.07
C ASP A 113 11.96 -1.57 8.52
N ARG A 114 11.58 -2.20 9.65
CA ARG A 114 10.20 -2.14 10.17
C ARG A 114 9.73 -0.70 10.40
N LYS A 115 10.62 0.16 10.90
CA LYS A 115 10.36 1.58 11.09
C LYS A 115 10.16 2.30 9.76
N ALA A 116 11.03 2.06 8.77
CA ALA A 116 10.88 2.62 7.42
C ALA A 116 9.56 2.20 6.76
N PHE A 117 9.14 0.93 6.90
CA PHE A 117 7.85 0.45 6.41
C PHE A 117 6.68 1.15 7.11
N TYR A 118 6.75 1.35 8.44
CA TYR A 118 5.75 2.13 9.17
C TYR A 118 5.70 3.57 8.70
N GLU A 119 6.84 4.26 8.58
CA GLU A 119 6.89 5.68 8.16
C GLU A 119 6.33 5.86 6.75
N TYR A 120 6.62 4.92 5.85
CA TYR A 120 6.07 4.90 4.51
C TYR A 120 4.54 4.74 4.51
N ALA A 121 4.02 3.75 5.24
CA ALA A 121 2.57 3.59 5.40
C ALA A 121 1.94 4.80 6.09
N ARG A 122 2.63 5.39 7.06
CA ARG A 122 2.16 6.53 7.83
C ARG A 122 1.98 7.77 6.97
N LYS A 123 2.98 8.09 6.14
CA LYS A 123 2.88 9.19 5.18
C LYS A 123 1.64 9.04 4.29
N GLN A 124 1.37 7.81 3.84
CA GLN A 124 0.20 7.53 3.03
C GLN A 124 -1.11 7.65 3.80
N PHE A 125 -1.16 7.13 5.03
CA PHE A 125 -2.29 7.22 5.93
C PHE A 125 -2.67 8.68 6.20
N ASP A 126 -1.69 9.52 6.53
CA ASP A 126 -1.91 10.94 6.80
C ASP A 126 -2.41 11.67 5.54
N SER A 127 -1.88 11.34 4.35
CA SER A 127 -2.36 11.90 3.08
C SER A 127 -3.84 11.58 2.83
N LEU A 128 -4.29 10.36 3.13
CA LEU A 128 -5.69 9.94 3.03
C LEU A 128 -6.56 10.68 4.05
N ARG A 129 -6.12 10.74 5.31
CA ARG A 129 -6.83 11.38 6.42
C ARG A 129 -6.98 12.89 6.23
N GLU A 130 -5.95 13.55 5.74
CA GLU A 130 -5.93 14.99 5.51
C GLU A 130 -6.63 15.39 4.19
N GLY A 131 -7.13 14.42 3.41
CA GLY A 131 -7.76 14.66 2.12
C GLY A 131 -6.79 15.20 1.06
N LYS A 132 -5.50 14.91 1.22
CA LYS A 132 -4.41 15.25 0.28
C LYS A 132 -4.17 14.14 -0.75
N TYR A 133 -4.75 12.95 -0.55
CA TYR A 133 -4.72 11.86 -1.50
C TYR A 133 -5.39 12.24 -2.82
N ARG A 134 -4.57 12.47 -3.85
CA ARG A 134 -5.00 12.90 -5.18
C ARG A 134 -4.10 12.27 -6.23
N PRO A 135 -4.47 11.11 -6.78
CA PRO A 135 -3.64 10.44 -7.76
C PRO A 135 -3.48 11.29 -9.03
N VAL A 136 -2.26 11.31 -9.56
CA VAL A 136 -1.92 11.98 -10.82
C VAL A 136 -2.44 11.16 -11.98
N TRP A 137 -2.26 9.84 -11.92
CA TRP A 137 -2.83 8.88 -12.85
C TRP A 137 -3.59 7.80 -12.09
N THR A 138 -4.72 7.39 -12.64
CA THR A 138 -5.56 6.37 -12.03
C THR A 138 -6.27 5.60 -13.12
N ALA A 139 -6.46 4.29 -12.93
CA ALA A 139 -7.21 3.48 -13.86
C ALA A 139 -7.80 2.27 -13.12
N SER A 140 -8.92 1.75 -13.62
CA SER A 140 -9.51 0.51 -13.12
C SER A 140 -9.59 -0.53 -14.21
N ASP A 141 -9.31 -1.78 -13.83
CA ASP A 141 -9.53 -2.94 -14.67
C ASP A 141 -9.83 -4.17 -13.79
N LYS A 142 -10.78 -5.00 -14.23
CA LYS A 142 -11.23 -6.24 -13.54
C LYS A 142 -11.47 -6.09 -12.04
N GLY A 143 -12.05 -4.95 -11.64
CA GLY A 143 -12.36 -4.64 -10.26
C GLY A 143 -11.18 -4.13 -9.43
N MET A 144 -9.95 -4.21 -9.92
CA MET A 144 -8.82 -3.55 -9.28
C MET A 144 -8.72 -2.10 -9.76
N ARG A 145 -8.13 -1.25 -8.92
CA ARG A 145 -7.75 0.12 -9.31
C ARG A 145 -6.32 0.38 -8.95
N LEU A 146 -5.57 0.91 -9.90
CA LEU A 146 -4.19 1.34 -9.69
C LEU A 146 -4.11 2.86 -9.77
N ASP A 147 -3.59 3.44 -8.71
CA ASP A 147 -3.34 4.86 -8.56
C ASP A 147 -1.83 5.11 -8.56
N ILE A 148 -1.35 5.99 -9.43
CA ILE A 148 -0.05 6.64 -9.30
C ILE A 148 -0.27 7.97 -8.58
N ILE A 149 0.15 8.00 -7.32
CA ILE A 149 -0.12 9.05 -6.36
C ILE A 149 0.77 10.26 -6.61
N SER A 150 2.04 10.01 -6.90
CA SER A 150 3.00 11.04 -7.27
C SER A 150 4.08 10.49 -8.18
N SER A 151 4.81 11.39 -8.82
CA SER A 151 5.77 11.08 -9.88
C SER A 151 6.94 12.06 -9.85
N ASP A 152 7.53 12.20 -8.67
CA ASP A 152 8.52 13.23 -8.33
C ASP A 152 9.95 12.75 -8.55
N VAL A 153 10.88 13.65 -8.87
CA VAL A 153 12.31 13.34 -8.84
C VAL A 153 12.82 13.46 -7.41
N VAL A 154 13.41 12.37 -6.91
CA VAL A 154 13.93 12.26 -5.55
C VAL A 154 15.38 11.78 -5.56
N MET A 155 16.14 12.15 -4.53
CA MET A 155 17.50 11.65 -4.37
C MET A 155 17.47 10.29 -3.66
N VAL A 156 17.88 9.23 -4.34
CA VAL A 156 18.00 7.87 -3.81
C VAL A 156 19.47 7.50 -3.80
N MET A 157 20.04 7.26 -2.61
CA MET A 157 21.46 6.94 -2.44
C MET A 157 22.41 7.94 -3.15
N GLY A 158 22.02 9.21 -3.22
CA GLY A 158 22.81 10.27 -3.86
C GLY A 158 22.64 10.38 -5.38
N LYS A 159 21.79 9.55 -6.01
CA LYS A 159 21.43 9.65 -7.44
C LYS A 159 20.00 10.19 -7.59
N PRO A 160 19.74 11.14 -8.51
CA PRO A 160 18.38 11.56 -8.83
C PRO A 160 17.65 10.42 -9.56
N GLN A 161 16.44 10.07 -9.08
CA GLN A 161 15.58 9.05 -9.66
C GLN A 161 14.13 9.53 -9.68
N ILE A 162 13.37 9.12 -10.70
CA ILE A 162 11.94 9.37 -10.81
C ILE A 162 11.23 8.35 -9.90
N ARG A 163 10.58 8.82 -8.85
CA ARG A 163 9.80 7.98 -7.95
C ARG A 163 8.33 8.01 -8.32
N LEU A 164 7.83 6.88 -8.81
CA LEU A 164 6.41 6.64 -9.06
C LEU A 164 5.79 5.99 -7.82
N GLN A 165 5.14 6.77 -6.97
CA GLN A 165 4.46 6.25 -5.78
C GLN A 165 3.10 5.69 -6.17
N LEU A 166 2.81 4.44 -5.79
CA LEU A 166 1.59 3.73 -6.19
C LEU A 166 0.74 3.25 -5.01
N ALA A 167 -0.56 3.18 -5.26
CA ALA A 167 -1.51 2.40 -4.46
C ALA A 167 -2.39 1.55 -5.36
N LEU A 168 -2.40 0.24 -5.09
CA LEU A 168 -3.31 -0.70 -5.72
C LEU A 168 -4.46 -1.03 -4.76
N TRP A 169 -5.67 -1.01 -5.27
CA TRP A 169 -6.90 -1.23 -4.52
C TRP A 169 -7.61 -2.48 -5.00
N GLY A 170 -8.16 -3.25 -4.06
CA GLY A 170 -9.06 -4.35 -4.37
C GLY A 170 -8.36 -5.63 -4.85
N ALA A 171 -7.05 -5.73 -4.66
CA ALA A 171 -6.32 -6.98 -4.83
C ALA A 171 -6.81 -8.02 -3.81
N GLN A 172 -6.86 -9.28 -4.25
CA GLN A 172 -7.38 -10.40 -3.48
C GLN A 172 -6.44 -10.74 -2.32
N ARG A 173 -7.05 -11.03 -1.18
CA ARG A 173 -6.33 -11.45 0.03
C ARG A 173 -6.49 -12.94 0.24
N VAL A 174 -5.39 -13.57 0.61
CA VAL A 174 -5.33 -15.00 0.93
C VAL A 174 -4.78 -15.16 2.34
N GLU A 175 -5.39 -16.06 3.10
CA GLU A 175 -4.80 -16.51 4.35
C GLU A 175 -3.69 -17.50 4.01
N LYS A 176 -2.45 -17.11 4.27
CA LYS A 176 -1.29 -17.98 4.09
C LYS A 176 -0.95 -18.62 5.42
N ASP A 177 -0.84 -19.94 5.42
CA ASP A 177 -0.34 -20.69 6.56
C ASP A 177 1.20 -20.66 6.55
N GLU A 178 1.80 -20.03 7.56
CA GLU A 178 3.24 -20.06 7.83
C GLU A 178 3.55 -20.95 9.06
N GLY A 179 2.89 -22.11 9.13
CA GLY A 179 3.10 -23.16 10.13
C GLY A 179 2.38 -22.89 11.45
N LYS A 180 2.97 -22.08 12.33
CA LYS A 180 2.37 -21.75 13.65
C LYS A 180 1.52 -20.48 13.61
N VAL A 181 1.57 -19.72 12.51
CA VAL A 181 0.90 -18.44 12.37
C VAL A 181 0.21 -18.41 11.01
N LYS A 182 -1.10 -18.16 11.02
CA LYS A 182 -1.83 -17.79 9.81
C LYS A 182 -1.69 -16.30 9.59
N LYS A 183 -1.37 -15.90 8.36
CA LYS A 183 -1.13 -14.52 8.00
C LYS A 183 -1.94 -14.17 6.77
N MET A 184 -2.71 -13.08 6.85
CA MET A 184 -3.31 -12.51 5.66
C MET A 184 -2.23 -11.87 4.79
N VAL A 185 -2.17 -12.28 3.53
CA VAL A 185 -1.28 -11.74 2.51
C VAL A 185 -2.15 -11.30 1.34
N THR A 186 -1.92 -10.09 0.83
CA THR A 186 -2.54 -9.68 -0.43
C THR A 186 -1.74 -10.32 -1.55
N SER A 187 -2.40 -11.14 -2.37
CA SER A 187 -1.78 -11.70 -3.57
C SER A 187 -1.88 -10.63 -4.65
N ALA A 188 -0.84 -9.81 -4.76
CA ALA A 188 -0.62 -8.92 -5.88
C ALA A 188 0.78 -9.19 -6.42
N SER A 189 0.94 -9.33 -7.72
CA SER A 189 2.24 -9.42 -8.39
C SER A 189 2.25 -8.44 -9.55
N PHE A 190 3.34 -7.67 -9.69
CA PHE A 190 3.43 -6.63 -10.69
C PHE A 190 4.43 -7.03 -11.79
N ASP A 191 4.06 -6.75 -13.04
CA ASP A 191 4.95 -6.78 -14.21
C ASP A 191 4.76 -5.48 -14.99
N THR A 192 5.77 -4.63 -14.93
CA THR A 192 5.73 -3.26 -15.42
C THR A 192 6.71 -3.06 -16.56
N MET A 193 6.28 -2.33 -17.58
CA MET A 193 7.07 -1.94 -18.74
C MET A 193 6.94 -0.44 -19.00
N TRP A 194 8.07 0.19 -19.28
CA TRP A 194 8.16 1.59 -19.72
C TRP A 194 8.82 1.64 -21.08
N LYS A 195 8.07 2.05 -22.09
CA LYS A 195 8.55 2.20 -23.47
C LYS A 195 8.86 3.66 -23.74
N LEU A 196 10.09 3.96 -24.14
CA LEU A 196 10.62 5.30 -24.35
C LEU A 196 10.70 5.59 -25.84
N THR A 197 10.05 6.65 -26.32
CA THR A 197 10.09 7.03 -27.74
C THR A 197 10.46 8.50 -27.94
N ASP A 198 11.04 8.80 -29.09
CA ASP A 198 11.22 10.17 -29.54
C ASP A 198 9.88 10.83 -29.97
N ALA A 199 9.91 12.10 -30.37
CA ALA A 199 8.72 12.81 -30.83
C ALA A 199 8.09 12.23 -32.10
N LYS A 200 8.86 11.50 -32.91
CA LYS A 200 8.44 10.84 -34.16
C LYS A 200 7.92 9.42 -33.93
N GLY A 201 7.97 8.92 -32.69
CA GLY A 201 7.54 7.57 -32.32
C GLY A 201 8.61 6.49 -32.51
N LYS A 202 9.87 6.86 -32.79
CA LYS A 202 10.98 5.91 -32.83
C LYS A 202 11.25 5.38 -31.42
N LEU A 203 11.35 4.07 -31.27
CA LEU A 203 11.74 3.43 -30.02
C LEU A 203 13.20 3.77 -29.68
N LEU A 204 13.42 4.32 -28.49
CA LEU A 204 14.73 4.64 -27.95
C LEU A 204 15.18 3.65 -26.87
N GLY A 205 14.24 3.04 -26.16
CA GLY A 205 14.54 2.03 -25.15
C GLY A 205 13.29 1.49 -24.46
N GLU A 206 13.48 0.40 -23.73
CA GLU A 206 12.48 -0.19 -22.85
C GLU A 206 13.09 -0.42 -21.47
N MET A 207 12.33 -0.14 -20.41
CA MET A 207 12.67 -0.53 -19.04
C MET A 207 11.60 -1.50 -18.53
N ARG A 208 12.00 -2.43 -17.66
CA ARG A 208 11.08 -3.38 -17.03
C ARG A 208 11.26 -3.39 -15.53
N GLY A 209 10.17 -3.60 -14.81
CA GLY A 209 10.14 -3.70 -13.36
C GLY A 209 9.20 -4.81 -12.91
N ALA A 210 9.57 -5.51 -11.86
CA ALA A 210 8.71 -6.52 -11.22
C ALA A 210 7.89 -5.87 -10.10
N ASP A 211 7.86 -6.48 -8.92
CA ASP A 211 7.22 -5.90 -7.74
C ASP A 211 7.84 -4.53 -7.36
N PRO A 212 7.01 -3.57 -6.92
CA PRO A 212 7.50 -2.27 -6.48
C PRO A 212 8.36 -2.37 -5.21
N SER A 213 9.28 -1.43 -5.07
CA SER A 213 10.05 -1.20 -3.85
C SER A 213 9.15 -0.82 -2.68
N MET A 214 9.54 -1.22 -1.47
CA MET A 214 8.78 -1.00 -0.22
C MET A 214 7.32 -1.46 -0.31
N LYS A 215 7.05 -2.55 -1.06
CA LYS A 215 5.70 -3.09 -1.20
C LYS A 215 5.09 -3.48 0.14
N ILE A 216 3.91 -2.92 0.44
CA ILE A 216 3.13 -3.18 1.65
C ILE A 216 1.78 -3.77 1.27
N ASP A 217 1.69 -5.10 1.30
CA ASP A 217 0.47 -5.84 0.96
C ASP A 217 -0.68 -5.63 1.96
N TYR A 218 -0.33 -5.36 3.22
CA TYR A 218 -1.29 -5.24 4.32
C TYR A 218 -0.91 -4.08 5.24
N PRO A 219 -1.16 -2.81 4.84
CA PRO A 219 -0.85 -1.63 5.64
C PRO A 219 -1.51 -1.63 7.02
N GLU A 220 -2.66 -2.29 7.16
CA GLU A 220 -3.42 -2.38 8.41
C GLU A 220 -2.64 -3.09 9.53
N ARG A 221 -1.59 -3.87 9.20
CA ARG A 221 -0.67 -4.43 10.20
C ARG A 221 0.22 -3.40 10.87
N LEU A 222 0.43 -2.25 10.22
CA LEU A 222 1.28 -1.15 10.69
C LEU A 222 0.44 -0.06 11.36
N ILE A 223 -0.75 0.20 10.82
CA ILE A 223 -1.73 1.15 11.37
C ILE A 223 -3.09 0.47 11.28
N ALA A 224 -3.66 0.03 12.41
CA ALA A 224 -4.87 -0.81 12.40
C ALA A 224 -6.04 -0.14 11.66
N GLU A 225 -6.16 1.17 11.80
CA GLU A 225 -7.20 2.02 11.24
C GLU A 225 -6.97 2.39 9.76
N PHE A 226 -5.90 1.90 9.13
CA PHE A 226 -5.61 2.16 7.72
C PHE A 226 -6.77 1.63 6.83
N PRO A 227 -7.23 2.39 5.81
CA PRO A 227 -8.28 1.94 4.93
C PRO A 227 -8.04 0.54 4.32
N PRO A 228 -9.00 -0.39 4.44
CA PRO A 228 -8.81 -1.75 3.96
C PRO A 228 -8.53 -1.89 2.45
N GLN A 229 -7.92 -3.03 2.07
CA GLN A 229 -7.69 -3.48 0.69
C GLN A 229 -6.72 -2.65 -0.17
N MET A 230 -5.89 -1.82 0.46
CA MET A 230 -4.82 -1.11 -0.23
C MET A 230 -3.51 -1.90 -0.19
N VAL A 231 -2.77 -1.86 -1.29
CA VAL A 231 -1.37 -2.27 -1.40
C VAL A 231 -0.57 -1.04 -1.79
N LEU A 232 0.51 -0.77 -1.06
CA LEU A 232 1.35 0.41 -1.28
C LEU A 232 2.70 0.00 -1.88
N GLY A 233 3.34 0.88 -2.62
CA GLY A 233 4.71 0.68 -3.09
C GLY A 233 5.19 1.84 -3.95
N HIS A 234 6.41 1.75 -4.46
CA HIS A 234 6.89 2.68 -5.48
C HIS A 234 7.88 2.03 -6.45
N TYR A 235 8.01 2.63 -7.63
CA TYR A 235 9.13 2.37 -8.52
C TYR A 235 10.08 3.56 -8.49
N ASP A 236 11.37 3.29 -8.44
CA ASP A 236 12.41 4.29 -8.65
C ASP A 236 13.05 4.00 -10.01
N LEU A 237 12.92 4.95 -10.93
CA LEU A 237 13.46 4.87 -12.28
C LEU A 237 14.65 5.81 -12.39
N ASP A 238 15.68 5.41 -13.13
CA ASP A 238 16.72 6.35 -13.52
C ASP A 238 16.13 7.47 -14.41
N LEU A 239 16.75 8.65 -14.37
CA LEU A 239 16.39 9.73 -15.28
C LEU A 239 16.52 9.26 -16.73
N LEU A 240 15.64 9.78 -17.59
CA LEU A 240 15.51 9.36 -18.97
C LEU A 240 16.50 10.11 -19.88
N PRO A 241 16.97 9.50 -20.99
CA PRO A 241 17.79 10.21 -21.96
C PRO A 241 17.11 11.49 -22.49
N SER A 242 17.90 12.53 -22.80
CA SER A 242 17.42 13.84 -23.26
C SER A 242 16.46 13.78 -24.46
N ASP A 243 16.69 12.81 -25.33
CA ASP A 243 16.02 12.64 -26.62
C ASP A 243 14.64 11.96 -26.47
N VAL A 244 14.36 11.37 -25.31
CA VAL A 244 13.04 10.80 -25.01
C VAL A 244 12.02 11.92 -24.92
N SER A 245 10.97 11.81 -25.72
CA SER A 245 9.88 12.79 -25.73
C SER A 245 8.58 12.22 -25.18
N LYS A 246 8.35 10.91 -25.35
CA LYS A 246 7.14 10.22 -24.89
C LYS A 246 7.49 8.97 -24.11
N LEU A 247 6.67 8.68 -23.11
CA LEU A 247 6.71 7.49 -22.29
C LEU A 247 5.36 6.77 -22.38
N GLU A 248 5.41 5.47 -22.65
CA GLU A 248 4.27 4.56 -22.50
C GLU A 248 4.54 3.62 -21.33
N MET A 249 3.72 3.72 -20.29
CA MET A 249 3.80 2.91 -19.08
C MET A 249 2.69 1.86 -19.08
N THR A 250 3.07 0.59 -19.07
CA THR A 250 2.15 -0.55 -18.91
C THR A 250 2.42 -1.24 -17.59
N ILE A 251 1.41 -1.36 -16.73
CA ILE A 251 1.50 -2.09 -15.46
C ILE A 251 0.49 -3.23 -15.49
N ASN A 252 0.99 -4.46 -15.48
CA ASN A 252 0.20 -5.66 -15.33
C ASN A 252 0.18 -6.07 -13.85
N VAL A 253 -1.01 -6.34 -13.33
CA VAL A 253 -1.22 -6.77 -11.96
C VAL A 253 -1.95 -8.10 -11.94
N GLY A 254 -1.25 -9.14 -11.48
CA GLY A 254 -1.85 -10.44 -11.18
C GLY A 254 -2.32 -10.49 -9.73
N SER A 255 -3.53 -10.98 -9.51
CA SER A 255 -4.08 -11.22 -8.17
C SER A 255 -4.76 -12.57 -8.10
N HIS A 256 -4.48 -13.32 -7.04
CA HIS A 256 -4.97 -14.69 -6.87
C HIS A 256 -5.87 -14.84 -5.65
N ALA A 257 -6.97 -15.55 -5.83
CA ALA A 257 -7.95 -15.83 -4.80
C ALA A 257 -7.61 -17.14 -4.10
N ALA A 258 -8.00 -17.27 -2.84
CA ALA A 258 -7.90 -18.53 -2.11
C ALA A 258 -8.73 -19.66 -2.76
N SER A 259 -9.76 -19.30 -3.53
CA SER A 259 -10.59 -20.23 -4.30
C SER A 259 -9.96 -20.72 -5.61
N GLY A 260 -8.74 -20.26 -5.95
CA GLY A 260 -8.04 -20.63 -7.18
C GLY A 260 -8.33 -19.74 -8.39
N GLY A 261 -9.20 -18.73 -8.26
CA GLY A 261 -9.43 -17.74 -9.31
C GLY A 261 -8.25 -16.77 -9.45
N GLN A 262 -7.96 -16.34 -10.68
CA GLN A 262 -6.93 -15.34 -10.97
C GLN A 262 -7.54 -14.14 -11.70
N ALA A 263 -7.25 -12.94 -11.22
CA ALA A 263 -7.57 -11.68 -11.87
C ALA A 263 -6.28 -11.02 -12.35
N ASN A 264 -6.17 -10.77 -13.66
CA ASN A 264 -5.01 -10.13 -14.27
C ASN A 264 -5.45 -8.80 -14.88
N SER A 265 -5.13 -7.69 -14.24
CA SER A 265 -5.47 -6.35 -14.71
C SER A 265 -4.32 -5.72 -15.48
N THR A 266 -4.63 -4.95 -16.51
CA THR A 266 -3.62 -4.20 -17.28
C THR A 266 -3.96 -2.72 -17.27
N TYR A 267 -2.99 -1.90 -16.88
CA TYR A 267 -3.09 -0.45 -16.84
C TYR A 267 -2.11 0.15 -17.85
N LEU A 268 -2.56 1.12 -18.63
CA LEU A 268 -1.77 1.75 -19.69
C LEU A 268 -1.89 3.27 -19.61
N TRP A 269 -0.76 3.97 -19.54
CA TRP A 269 -0.70 5.42 -19.64
C TRP A 269 0.32 5.83 -20.69
N LYS A 270 -0.05 6.80 -21.53
CA LYS A 270 0.84 7.44 -22.49
C LYS A 270 0.98 8.90 -22.11
N MET A 271 2.21 9.39 -22.01
CA MET A 271 2.49 10.75 -21.54
C MET A 271 3.68 11.36 -22.26
N ASP A 272 3.66 12.67 -22.39
CA ASP A 272 4.87 13.44 -22.73
C ASP A 272 5.79 13.47 -21.53
N VAL A 273 7.09 13.32 -21.77
CA VAL A 273 8.10 13.26 -20.70
C VAL A 273 8.40 14.68 -20.19
N PRO A 274 8.16 14.98 -18.90
CA PRO A 274 8.51 16.27 -18.32
C PRO A 274 10.02 16.54 -18.38
N SER A 275 10.40 17.81 -18.45
CA SER A 275 11.82 18.19 -18.55
C SER A 275 12.67 17.72 -17.38
N GLU A 276 12.09 17.72 -16.17
CA GLU A 276 12.73 17.34 -14.92
C GLU A 276 13.05 15.83 -14.84
N TRP A 277 12.40 15.00 -15.66
CA TRP A 277 12.67 13.56 -15.73
C TRP A 277 13.86 13.22 -16.62
N LYS A 278 14.37 14.20 -17.36
CA LYS A 278 15.44 13.99 -18.34
C LYS A 278 16.80 14.25 -17.72
N LEU A 279 17.76 13.44 -18.15
CA LEU A 279 19.17 13.67 -17.98
C LEU A 279 19.60 14.98 -18.66
N GLY A 280 20.66 15.60 -18.12
CA GLY A 280 21.34 16.69 -18.81
C GLY A 280 21.89 16.24 -20.17
N ALA A 281 22.05 17.17 -21.11
CA ALA A 281 22.44 16.87 -22.50
C ALA A 281 23.79 16.12 -22.68
N ASN A 282 24.57 15.94 -21.61
CA ASN A 282 25.87 15.25 -21.61
C ASN A 282 25.97 14.15 -20.54
N GLU A 283 24.85 13.74 -19.92
CA GLU A 283 24.84 12.70 -18.90
C GLU A 283 24.53 11.34 -19.53
N THR A 284 25.32 10.33 -19.16
CA THR A 284 25.14 8.96 -19.64
C THR A 284 24.01 8.28 -18.89
N TRP A 285 23.11 7.62 -19.61
CA TRP A 285 22.07 6.81 -19.00
C TRP A 285 22.66 5.52 -18.41
N GLU A 286 22.88 5.52 -17.10
CA GLU A 286 23.38 4.37 -16.35
C GLU A 286 22.24 3.41 -16.00
N GLY A 287 22.45 2.09 -16.13
CA GLY A 287 21.48 1.06 -15.69
C GLY A 287 20.76 0.33 -16.83
N ALA A 288 20.92 0.77 -18.08
CA ALA A 288 20.39 0.05 -19.23
C ALA A 288 21.22 -1.19 -19.53
N THR A 289 20.61 -2.38 -19.41
CA THR A 289 21.16 -3.56 -20.08
C THR A 289 20.78 -3.43 -21.55
N GLN A 290 21.74 -3.08 -22.40
CA GLN A 290 21.51 -2.92 -23.83
C GLN A 290 21.40 -4.32 -24.46
N GLU A 291 20.19 -4.88 -24.50
CA GLU A 291 19.88 -5.98 -25.40
C GLU A 291 19.53 -5.40 -26.77
N GLU A 292 20.46 -5.49 -27.73
CA GLU A 292 20.13 -5.24 -29.13
C GLU A 292 19.16 -6.32 -29.60
N ARG A 293 17.87 -5.99 -29.62
CA ARG A 293 16.88 -6.80 -30.32
C ARG A 293 17.14 -6.71 -31.83
N PRO A 294 17.02 -7.82 -32.58
CA PRO A 294 17.15 -7.79 -34.04
C PRO A 294 16.21 -6.73 -34.64
N GLU A 295 16.68 -5.96 -35.63
CA GLU A 295 15.88 -4.90 -36.29
C GLU A 295 14.50 -5.37 -36.78
N GLU A 296 14.35 -6.67 -37.03
CA GLU A 296 13.13 -7.34 -37.49
C GLU A 296 11.99 -7.31 -36.46
N GLU A 297 12.29 -7.19 -35.15
CA GLU A 297 11.30 -7.06 -34.07
C GLU A 297 10.95 -5.60 -33.75
N ILE A 298 11.73 -4.65 -34.27
CA ILE A 298 11.65 -3.23 -33.94
C ILE A 298 10.84 -2.46 -35.00
N ASP A 299 10.83 -2.93 -36.26
CA ASP A 299 10.12 -2.30 -37.37
C ASP A 299 9.15 -3.28 -38.09
N PRO A 300 7.82 -3.13 -37.94
CA PRO A 300 6.84 -3.98 -38.62
C PRO A 300 6.88 -3.85 -40.16
N ALA A 301 7.46 -2.79 -40.71
CA ALA A 301 7.64 -2.63 -42.16
C ALA A 301 8.77 -3.50 -42.73
N LYS A 302 9.75 -3.90 -41.91
CA LYS A 302 10.87 -4.78 -42.32
C LYS A 302 10.56 -6.27 -42.11
N ALA A 303 9.69 -6.62 -41.17
CA ALA A 303 9.25 -8.00 -40.95
C ALA A 303 8.52 -8.61 -42.17
N SER A 304 7.89 -7.77 -43.00
CA SER A 304 7.16 -8.18 -44.21
C SER A 304 8.04 -8.32 -45.47
N ALA A 305 9.24 -7.72 -45.48
CA ALA A 305 10.15 -7.75 -46.64
C ALA A 305 10.86 -9.10 -46.85
N LYS A 306 10.92 -9.96 -45.83
CA LYS A 306 11.62 -11.27 -45.88
C LYS A 306 10.71 -12.47 -46.09
N LYS A 307 9.38 -12.31 -45.93
CA LYS A 307 8.39 -13.37 -46.21
C LYS A 307 7.94 -13.41 -47.69
N GLY A 308 8.48 -12.53 -48.53
CA GLY A 308 8.14 -12.42 -49.95
C GLY A 308 9.33 -12.51 -50.91
N GLY A 309 10.45 -13.10 -50.48
CA GLY A 309 11.63 -13.39 -51.32
C GLY A 309 11.74 -14.88 -51.64
#